data_AF-A0A965ALJ6-F1
#
_entry.id   AF-A0A965ALJ6-F1
#
_cell.length_a   1.000
_cell.length_b   1.000
_cell.length_c   1.000
_cell.angle_alpha   90.00
_cell.angle_beta   90.00
_cell.angle_gamma   90.00
#
_symmetry.space_group_name_H-M   'P 1'
#
loop_
_entity.id
_entity.type
_entity.pdbx_description
1 polymer ?
#
loop_
_entity_poly.entity_id
_entity_poly.type
_entity_poly.pdbx_seq_one_letter_code
_entity_poly.pdbx_strand_id
1 'polypeptide(L)'
;MSVPASTMKEPVDAAASDSIRRHSRSFSFASRLLPTEKRGDVERLYAWCRWCDDGVDAAASPADAAAFVERATADLHLIADGHDPVANESWWLATLVHKYDLSLAAAASLLEGMQSDLVPAADFSEDDLLRYCFQVAGAVGVLMCPVL
;
A
#
# COMPACT_ATOMS: atom_id res chain seq x y z
N MET A 1 4.28 28.71 -16.20
CA MET A 1 3.07 28.06 -16.76
C MET A 1 2.68 26.96 -15.77
N SER A 2 1.71 27.26 -14.91
CA SER A 2 1.22 26.31 -13.90
C SER A 2 0.20 25.38 -14.52
N VAL A 3 0.44 24.08 -14.45
CA VAL A 3 -0.58 23.06 -14.70
C VAL A 3 -1.47 22.98 -13.45
N PRO A 4 -2.81 23.00 -13.57
CA PRO A 4 -3.69 23.04 -12.41
C PRO A 4 -3.82 21.65 -11.78
N ALA A 5 -3.64 21.57 -10.45
CA ALA A 5 -3.74 20.37 -9.62
C ALA A 5 -5.17 19.80 -9.46
N SER A 6 -6.06 19.96 -10.44
CA SER A 6 -7.51 19.83 -10.24
C SER A 6 -8.19 18.65 -10.94
N THR A 7 -7.52 17.85 -11.77
CA THR A 7 -8.27 16.95 -12.68
C THR A 7 -8.23 15.46 -12.33
N MET A 8 -7.43 15.01 -11.35
CA MET A 8 -7.32 13.57 -11.00
C MET A 8 -7.72 13.21 -9.57
N LYS A 9 -8.28 14.14 -8.78
CA LYS A 9 -8.51 13.93 -7.34
C LYS A 9 -9.76 13.09 -7.01
N GLU A 10 -10.82 13.19 -7.81
CA GLU A 10 -12.10 12.48 -7.55
C GLU A 10 -12.17 10.99 -7.95
N PRO A 11 -11.60 10.52 -9.08
CA PRO A 11 -11.72 9.11 -9.48
C PRO A 11 -10.98 8.16 -8.52
N VAL A 12 -9.90 8.66 -7.93
CA VAL A 12 -8.99 7.93 -7.04
C VAL A 12 -9.66 7.59 -5.70
N ASP A 13 -10.50 8.48 -5.17
CA ASP A 13 -11.18 8.30 -3.89
C ASP A 13 -12.31 7.27 -3.97
N ALA A 14 -13.12 7.37 -5.03
CA ALA A 14 -14.21 6.44 -5.27
C ALA A 14 -13.70 4.99 -5.45
N ALA A 15 -12.58 4.82 -6.17
CA ALA A 15 -11.94 3.53 -6.38
C ALA A 15 -11.38 2.92 -5.09
N ALA A 16 -10.76 3.72 -4.21
CA ALA A 16 -10.24 3.27 -2.92
C ALA A 16 -11.35 2.79 -1.98
N SER A 17 -12.40 3.60 -1.81
CA SER A 17 -13.54 3.24 -0.96
C SER A 17 -14.27 1.99 -1.47
N ASP A 18 -14.37 1.83 -2.79
CA ASP A 18 -14.99 0.69 -3.45
C ASP A 18 -14.15 -0.59 -3.30
N SER A 19 -12.82 -0.48 -3.43
CA SER A 19 -11.88 -1.58 -3.14
C SER A 19 -12.05 -2.10 -1.71
N ILE A 20 -12.10 -1.21 -0.72
CA ILE A 20 -12.28 -1.61 0.69
C ILE A 20 -13.61 -2.31 0.94
N ARG A 21 -14.70 -1.80 0.38
CA ARG A 21 -16.03 -2.37 0.57
C ARG A 21 -16.11 -3.80 0.03
N ARG A 22 -15.38 -4.11 -1.04
CA ARG A 22 -15.34 -5.46 -1.63
C ARG A 22 -14.43 -6.41 -0.85
N HIS A 23 -13.27 -5.94 -0.38
CA HIS A 23 -12.21 -6.83 0.09
C HIS A 23 -12.13 -6.94 1.62
N SER A 24 -12.66 -5.98 2.40
CA SER A 24 -12.57 -6.05 3.86
C SER A 24 -13.77 -5.43 4.57
N ARG A 25 -14.79 -6.26 4.84
CA ARG A 25 -16.01 -5.84 5.56
C ARG A 25 -15.71 -5.37 6.99
N SER A 26 -14.75 -6.00 7.66
CA SER A 26 -14.33 -5.62 9.01
C SER A 26 -13.60 -4.29 9.03
N PHE A 27 -12.68 -4.05 8.08
CA PHE A 27 -11.98 -2.77 7.97
C PHE A 27 -12.92 -1.64 7.54
N SER A 28 -13.80 -1.91 6.56
CA SER A 28 -14.83 -0.97 6.12
C SER A 28 -15.81 -0.59 7.25
N PHE A 29 -16.01 -1.46 8.24
CA PHE A 29 -16.79 -1.15 9.43
C PHE A 29 -15.96 -0.35 10.45
N ALA A 30 -14.73 -0.77 10.73
CA ALA A 30 -13.83 -0.09 11.68
C ALA A 30 -13.50 1.34 11.25
N SER A 31 -13.26 1.58 9.95
CA SER A 31 -13.04 2.93 9.41
C SER A 31 -14.25 3.86 9.64
N ARG A 32 -15.45 3.31 9.89
CA ARG A 32 -16.64 4.11 10.20
C ARG A 32 -16.62 4.79 11.56
N LEU A 33 -15.72 4.35 12.43
CA LEU A 33 -15.53 4.94 13.75
C LEU A 33 -14.59 6.14 13.71
N LEU A 34 -13.90 6.37 12.58
CA LEU A 34 -13.00 7.51 12.39
C LEU A 34 -13.76 8.79 11.98
N PRO A 35 -13.21 9.97 12.34
CA PRO A 35 -13.66 11.25 11.77
C PRO A 35 -13.66 11.20 10.24
N THR A 36 -14.64 11.86 9.62
CA THR A 36 -14.86 11.81 8.16
C THR A 36 -13.60 12.16 7.36
N GLU A 37 -12.81 13.12 7.83
CA GLU A 37 -11.57 13.55 7.19
C GLU A 37 -10.52 12.43 7.17
N LYS A 38 -10.28 11.78 8.32
CA LYS A 38 -9.31 10.68 8.43
C LYS A 38 -9.77 9.40 7.73
N ARG A 39 -11.09 9.18 7.65
CA ARG A 39 -11.64 7.97 7.01
C ARG A 39 -11.18 7.85 5.56
N GLY A 40 -11.27 8.92 4.77
CA GLY A 40 -10.84 8.88 3.37
C GLY A 40 -9.36 8.57 3.21
N ASP A 41 -8.52 9.12 4.10
CA ASP A 41 -7.08 8.88 4.08
C ASP A 41 -6.72 7.43 4.47
N VAL A 42 -7.36 6.91 5.52
CA VAL A 42 -7.23 5.49 5.92
C VAL A 42 -7.71 4.57 4.81
N GLU A 43 -8.79 4.96 4.11
CA GLU A 43 -9.30 4.20 2.99
C GLU A 43 -8.33 4.17 1.80
N ARG A 44 -7.71 5.31 1.45
CA ARG A 44 -6.65 5.35 0.42
C ARG A 44 -5.46 4.49 0.81
N LEU A 45 -4.96 4.64 2.04
CA LEU A 45 -3.78 3.90 2.49
C LEU A 45 -4.01 2.39 2.49
N TYR A 46 -5.20 1.96 2.94
CA TYR A 46 -5.54 0.54 2.92
C TYR A 46 -5.77 0.03 1.49
N ALA A 47 -6.37 0.84 0.61
CA ALA A 47 -6.53 0.47 -0.80
C ALA A 47 -5.17 0.25 -1.48
N TRP A 48 -4.15 1.05 -1.15
CA TRP A 48 -2.78 0.81 -1.63
C TRP A 48 -2.22 -0.51 -1.11
N CYS A 49 -2.31 -0.79 0.19
CA CYS A 49 -1.85 -2.05 0.77
C CYS A 49 -2.55 -3.25 0.10
N ARG A 50 -3.86 -3.15 -0.13
CA ARG A 50 -4.66 -4.20 -0.77
C ARG A 50 -4.29 -4.40 -2.24
N TRP A 51 -4.02 -3.32 -2.97
CA TRP A 51 -3.53 -3.40 -4.35
C TRP A 51 -2.19 -4.13 -4.42
N CYS A 52 -1.30 -3.91 -3.45
CA CYS A 52 -0.05 -4.66 -3.34
C CYS A 52 -0.30 -6.17 -3.11
N ASP A 53 -1.16 -6.54 -2.15
CA ASP A 53 -1.53 -7.95 -1.91
C ASP A 53 -2.12 -8.59 -3.18
N ASP A 54 -3.14 -7.95 -3.78
CA ASP A 54 -3.83 -8.47 -4.96
C ASP A 54 -2.89 -8.61 -6.16
N GLY A 55 -1.91 -7.72 -6.31
CA GLY A 55 -0.92 -7.77 -7.39
C GLY A 55 -0.03 -9.01 -7.34
N VAL A 56 0.20 -9.56 -6.15
CA VAL A 56 0.98 -10.80 -5.96
C VAL A 56 0.06 -12.02 -5.94
N ASP A 57 -1.04 -11.98 -5.19
CA ASP A 57 -1.98 -13.10 -5.05
C ASP A 57 -2.69 -13.47 -6.36
N ALA A 58 -3.01 -12.48 -7.20
CA ALA A 58 -3.71 -12.68 -8.47
C ALA A 58 -2.76 -12.85 -9.68
N ALA A 59 -1.45 -12.87 -9.45
CA ALA A 59 -0.47 -13.03 -10.52
C ALA A 59 -0.60 -14.39 -11.21
N ALA A 60 -0.49 -14.42 -12.54
CA ALA A 60 -0.58 -15.65 -13.32
C ALA A 60 0.66 -16.56 -13.16
N SER A 61 1.79 -15.98 -12.74
CA SER A 61 3.03 -16.69 -12.50
C SER A 61 3.91 -15.98 -11.45
N PRO A 62 4.87 -16.69 -10.83
CA PRO A 62 5.85 -16.05 -9.94
C PRO A 62 6.65 -14.93 -10.61
N ALA A 63 6.89 -15.02 -11.92
CA ALA A 63 7.58 -13.97 -12.68
C ALA A 63 6.72 -12.70 -12.80
N ASP A 64 5.40 -12.85 -13.00
CA ASP A 64 4.47 -11.72 -13.05
C ASP A 64 4.35 -11.03 -11.69
N ALA A 65 4.33 -11.81 -10.60
CA ALA A 65 4.34 -11.28 -9.24
C ALA A 65 5.64 -10.53 -8.94
N ALA A 66 6.81 -11.08 -9.29
CA ALA A 66 8.09 -10.40 -9.12
C ALA A 66 8.14 -9.08 -9.92
N ALA A 67 7.65 -9.09 -11.16
CA ALA A 67 7.57 -7.88 -11.97
C ALA A 67 6.61 -6.84 -11.39
N PHE A 68 5.52 -7.27 -10.73
CA PHE A 68 4.63 -6.37 -10.01
C PHE A 68 5.35 -5.70 -8.83
N VAL A 69 6.01 -6.49 -7.97
CA VAL A 69 6.76 -5.97 -6.82
C VAL A 69 7.86 -4.99 -7.27
N GLU A 70 8.57 -5.31 -8.36
CA GLU A 70 9.58 -4.42 -8.93
C GLU A 70 8.98 -3.06 -9.35
N ARG A 71 7.83 -3.06 -10.04
CA ARG A 71 7.15 -1.83 -10.45
C ARG A 71 6.66 -1.02 -9.24
N ALA A 72 6.04 -1.67 -8.26
CA ALA A 72 5.59 -1.00 -7.05
C ALA A 72 6.77 -0.40 -6.26
N THR A 73 7.91 -1.10 -6.21
CA THR A 73 9.14 -0.62 -5.59
C THR A 73 9.73 0.57 -6.35
N ALA A 74 9.70 0.57 -7.68
CA ALA A 74 10.11 1.71 -8.48
C ALA A 74 9.25 2.94 -8.22
N ASP A 75 7.92 2.78 -8.06
CA ASP A 75 7.03 3.87 -7.66
C ASP A 75 7.37 4.40 -6.27
N LEU A 76 7.74 3.55 -5.30
CA LEU A 76 8.19 4.02 -3.98
C LEU A 76 9.44 4.91 -4.09
N HIS A 77 10.39 4.56 -4.95
CA HIS A 77 11.58 5.41 -5.20
C HIS A 77 11.19 6.75 -5.83
N LEU A 78 10.29 6.75 -6.81
CA LEU A 78 9.78 7.99 -7.41
C LEU A 78 9.14 8.89 -6.34
N ILE A 79 8.28 8.32 -5.49
CA ILE A 79 7.63 9.05 -4.40
C ILE A 79 8.67 9.60 -3.41
N ALA A 80 9.70 8.81 -3.06
CA ALA A 80 10.78 9.24 -2.18
C ALA A 80 11.54 10.46 -2.73
N ASP A 81 11.75 10.49 -4.05
CA ASP A 81 12.42 11.57 -4.76
C ASP A 81 11.51 12.77 -5.05
N GLY A 82 10.23 12.71 -4.67
CA GLY A 82 9.24 13.76 -4.93
C GLY A 82 8.74 13.80 -6.37
N HIS A 83 8.89 12.70 -7.11
CA HIS A 83 8.36 12.52 -8.46
C HIS A 83 7.00 11.82 -8.45
N ASP A 84 6.27 11.98 -9.54
CA ASP A 84 4.97 11.34 -9.76
C ASP A 84 5.17 9.82 -9.98
N PRO A 85 4.42 8.95 -9.26
CA PRO A 85 4.47 7.52 -9.51
C PRO A 85 3.77 7.15 -10.83
N VAL A 86 4.13 5.99 -11.38
CA VAL A 86 3.60 5.50 -12.66
C VAL A 86 2.25 4.81 -12.49
N ALA A 87 2.08 3.97 -11.46
CA ALA A 87 0.81 3.30 -11.24
C ALA A 87 -0.21 4.27 -10.62
N ASN A 88 -1.47 4.20 -11.09
CA ASN A 88 -2.54 5.05 -10.56
C ASN A 88 -2.79 4.79 -9.07
N GLU A 89 -2.66 3.54 -8.65
CA GLU A 89 -2.88 3.09 -7.27
C GLU A 89 -1.78 3.61 -6.33
N SER A 90 -0.55 3.75 -6.81
CA SER A 90 0.56 4.36 -6.05
C SER A 90 0.30 5.82 -5.66
N TRP A 91 -0.60 6.53 -6.37
CA TRP A 91 -1.03 7.87 -5.96
C TRP A 91 -1.79 7.88 -4.63
N TRP A 92 -2.45 6.79 -4.26
CA TRP A 92 -3.08 6.67 -2.93
C TRP A 92 -2.05 6.80 -1.81
N LEU A 93 -0.87 6.21 -1.97
CA LEU A 93 0.23 6.37 -1.03
C LEU A 93 0.89 7.75 -1.16
N ALA A 94 1.23 8.17 -2.38
CA ALA A 94 1.96 9.42 -2.64
C ALA A 94 1.27 10.66 -2.03
N THR A 95 -0.06 10.72 -2.12
CA THR A 95 -0.86 11.82 -1.54
C THR A 95 -0.83 11.87 -0.02
N LEU A 96 -0.48 10.77 0.65
CA LEU A 96 -0.48 10.65 2.10
C LEU A 96 0.92 10.76 2.70
N VAL A 97 1.97 10.37 1.95
CA VAL A 97 3.36 10.37 2.43
C VAL A 97 3.76 11.73 2.98
N HIS A 98 3.59 12.81 2.23
CA HIS A 98 3.91 14.15 2.73
C HIS A 98 2.91 14.70 3.74
N LYS A 99 1.64 14.26 3.68
CA LYS A 99 0.58 14.74 4.56
C LYS A 99 0.78 14.26 6.00
N TYR A 100 1.27 13.04 6.17
CA TYR A 100 1.39 12.36 7.46
C TYR A 100 2.82 11.95 7.83
N ASP A 101 3.81 12.32 7.01
CA ASP A 101 5.20 11.88 7.15
C ASP A 101 5.30 10.34 7.22
N LEU A 102 4.64 9.68 6.26
CA LEU A 102 4.57 8.22 6.27
C LEU A 102 5.94 7.60 6.01
N SER A 103 6.22 6.51 6.74
CA SER A 103 7.45 5.75 6.57
C SER A 103 7.44 4.98 5.24
N LEU A 104 8.12 5.51 4.22
CA LEU A 104 8.38 4.79 2.98
C LEU A 104 9.19 3.50 3.21
N ALA A 105 9.98 3.45 4.29
CA ALA A 105 10.65 2.22 4.71
C ALA A 105 9.65 1.14 5.13
N ALA A 106 8.56 1.49 5.82
CA ALA A 106 7.50 0.52 6.12
C ALA A 106 6.78 0.07 4.84
N ALA A 107 6.50 0.98 3.90
CA ALA A 107 5.95 0.61 2.59
C ALA A 107 6.88 -0.36 1.83
N ALA A 108 8.19 -0.12 1.86
CA ALA A 108 9.18 -1.02 1.27
C ALA A 108 9.21 -2.38 1.98
N SER A 109 9.18 -2.41 3.32
CA SER A 109 9.13 -3.67 4.08
C SER A 109 7.91 -4.53 3.74
N LEU A 110 6.76 -3.91 3.43
CA LEU A 110 5.59 -4.65 2.95
C LEU A 110 5.87 -5.35 1.62
N LEU A 111 6.45 -4.63 0.65
CA LEU A 111 6.83 -5.18 -0.65
C LEU A 111 7.94 -6.25 -0.54
N GLU A 112 8.87 -6.10 0.40
CA GLU A 112 9.88 -7.13 0.70
C GLU A 112 9.25 -8.42 1.23
N GLY A 113 8.23 -8.32 2.09
CA GLY A 113 7.47 -9.47 2.56
C GLY A 113 6.83 -10.23 1.39
N MET A 114 6.18 -9.49 0.48
CA MET A 114 5.58 -10.06 -0.73
C MET A 114 6.63 -10.71 -1.66
N GLN A 115 7.80 -10.09 -1.79
CA GLN A 115 8.91 -10.68 -2.55
C GLN A 115 9.39 -12.00 -1.95
N SER A 116 9.36 -12.12 -0.62
CA SER A 116 9.79 -13.33 0.10
C SER A 116 8.84 -14.51 -0.13
N ASP A 117 7.53 -14.25 -0.32
CA ASP A 117 6.52 -15.28 -0.64
C ASP A 117 6.74 -15.94 -2.01
N LEU A 118 7.49 -15.29 -2.90
CA LEU A 118 7.80 -15.84 -4.24
C LEU A 118 8.86 -16.93 -4.22
N VAL A 119 9.58 -17.08 -3.10
CA VAL A 119 10.61 -18.10 -2.92
C VAL A 119 10.02 -19.24 -2.09
N PRO A 120 10.19 -20.51 -2.50
CA PRO A 120 9.72 -21.64 -1.69
C PRO A 120 10.27 -21.57 -0.27
N ALA A 121 9.37 -21.74 0.71
CA ALA A 121 9.75 -21.77 2.12
C ALA A 121 10.84 -22.83 2.37
N ALA A 122 11.91 -22.43 3.05
CA ALA A 122 12.94 -23.29 3.61
C ALA A 122 13.09 -22.97 5.10
N ASP A 123 13.64 -23.91 5.87
CA ASP A 123 13.84 -23.88 7.33
C ASP A 123 13.90 -22.47 7.96
N PHE A 124 12.75 -21.97 8.43
CA PHE A 124 12.65 -20.67 9.11
C PHE A 124 13.00 -20.78 10.58
N SER A 125 13.81 -19.85 11.09
CA SER A 125 13.91 -19.61 12.53
C SER A 125 12.70 -18.84 13.05
N GLU A 126 12.54 -18.79 14.38
CA GLU A 126 11.52 -17.94 15.01
C GLU A 126 11.71 -16.46 14.64
N ASP A 127 12.96 -16.00 14.56
CA ASP A 127 13.28 -14.63 14.15
C ASP A 127 12.88 -14.35 12.70
N ASP A 128 13.00 -15.33 11.79
CA ASP A 128 12.57 -15.18 10.41
C ASP A 128 11.04 -15.10 10.30
N LEU A 129 10.34 -15.91 11.09
CA LEU A 129 8.88 -15.84 11.17
C LEU A 129 8.42 -14.47 11.72
N LEU A 130 9.07 -13.96 12.77
CA LEU A 130 8.74 -12.65 13.33
C LEU A 130 9.02 -11.52 12.34
N ARG A 131 10.14 -11.59 11.60
CA ARG A 131 10.45 -10.65 10.52
C ARG A 131 9.39 -10.67 9.43
N TYR A 132 8.99 -11.86 8.99
CA TYR A 132 7.93 -12.03 8.00
C TYR A 132 6.60 -11.45 8.48
N CYS A 133 6.16 -11.78 9.71
CA CYS A 133 4.95 -11.20 10.30
C CYS A 133 5.00 -9.67 10.39
N PHE A 134 6.18 -9.10 10.70
CA PHE A 134 6.35 -7.66 10.65
C PHE A 134 6.17 -7.12 9.23
N GLN A 135 6.81 -7.72 8.23
CA GLN A 135 6.72 -7.27 6.83
C GLN A 135 5.29 -7.29 6.30
N VAL A 136 4.57 -8.40 6.46
CA VAL A 136 3.22 -8.56 5.86
C VAL A 136 2.08 -7.93 6.68
N ALA A 137 2.30 -7.60 7.96
CA ALA A 137 1.23 -7.03 8.81
C ALA A 137 1.70 -5.87 9.68
N GLY A 138 2.87 -5.98 10.33
CA GLY A 138 3.43 -4.92 11.18
C GLY A 138 3.68 -3.62 10.42
N ALA A 139 4.20 -3.71 9.20
CA ALA A 139 4.46 -2.58 8.32
C ALA A 139 3.19 -1.77 8.00
N VAL A 140 2.08 -2.45 7.74
CA VAL A 140 0.77 -1.82 7.55
C VAL A 140 0.35 -1.04 8.81
N GLY A 141 0.57 -1.61 9.99
CA GLY A 141 0.33 -0.93 11.26
C GLY A 141 1.17 0.34 11.43
N VAL A 142 2.45 0.29 11.07
CA VAL A 142 3.36 1.45 11.08
C VAL A 142 2.87 2.54 10.12
N LEU A 143 2.42 2.17 8.92
CA LEU A 143 1.86 3.13 7.95
C LEU A 143 0.55 3.76 8.45
N MET A 144 -0.31 2.99 9.12
CA MET A 144 -1.61 3.46 9.60
C MET A 144 -1.49 4.39 10.82
N CYS A 145 -0.49 4.19 11.68
CA CYS A 145 -0.39 4.88 12.97
C CYS A 145 -0.41 6.41 12.89
N PRO A 146 0.29 7.08 11.95
CA PRO A 146 0.23 8.55 11.82
C PRO A 146 -1.11 9.08 11.31
N VAL A 147 -1.92 8.23 10.67
CA VAL A 147 -3.21 8.61 10.08
C VAL A 147 -4.34 8.53 11.10
N LEU A 148 -4.31 7.55 12.01
CA LEU A 148 -5.31 7.30 13.07
C LEU A 148 -5.35 8.42 14.12
#